data_AF-A0A8C7GGV1-F1
#
_entry.id   AF-A0A8C7GGV1-F1
#
_cell.length_a   1.000
_cell.length_b   1.000
_cell.length_c   1.000
_cell.angle_alpha   90.00
_cell.angle_beta   90.00
_cell.angle_gamma   90.00
#
_symmetry.space_group_name_H-M   'P 1'
#
loop_
_entity.id
_entity.type
_entity.pdbx_description
1 polymer ?
#
loop_
_entity_poly.entity_id
_entity_poly.type
_entity_poly.pdbx_seq_one_letter_code
_entity_poly.pdbx_strand_id
1 'polypeptide(L)'
;MVRYYWFIDIGAACEDQCILQHSNRICVITLAETHPILQNGRTIKMSEKSKRLWRATCTSGEEYTTYSCIRSRLLEVNEVILERPKLLLGKGYIAVILLKIESKTVTNGLLSREEYESVISKRTSSTQPEPC
;
A
#
# COMPACT_ATOMS: atom_id res chain seq x y z
N MET A 1 -8.69 3.71 -18.80
CA MET A 1 -7.72 2.61 -18.65
C MET A 1 -7.11 2.70 -17.27
N VAL A 2 -7.08 1.60 -16.51
CA VAL A 2 -6.43 1.55 -15.17
C VAL A 2 -5.08 0.85 -15.32
N ARG A 3 -4.05 1.38 -14.67
CA ARG A 3 -2.71 0.79 -14.53
C ARG A 3 -2.43 0.51 -13.07
N TYR A 4 -1.79 -0.61 -12.80
CA TYR A 4 -1.42 -1.02 -11.45
C TYR A 4 0.08 -0.78 -11.27
N TYR A 5 0.42 -0.24 -10.12
CA TYR A 5 1.79 0.02 -9.70
C TYR A 5 1.96 -0.46 -8.26
N TRP A 6 3.15 -0.95 -7.94
CA TRP A 6 3.50 -1.34 -6.58
C TRP A 6 4.66 -0.50 -6.09
N PHE A 7 4.63 -0.17 -4.81
CA PHE A 7 5.72 0.51 -4.16
C PHE A 7 6.09 -0.31 -2.94
N ILE A 8 7.31 -0.83 -2.94
CA ILE A 8 7.78 -1.83 -1.98
C ILE A 8 8.51 -1.18 -0.81
N ASP A 9 8.53 -1.89 0.31
CA ASP A 9 9.32 -1.55 1.50
C ASP A 9 9.11 -0.11 1.99
N ILE A 10 7.84 0.31 2.05
CA ILE A 10 7.46 1.66 2.48
C ILE A 10 7.59 1.75 4.00
N GLY A 11 8.81 2.02 4.45
CA GLY A 11 9.14 2.13 5.87
C GLY A 11 9.79 0.87 6.42
N ALA A 12 9.22 -0.31 6.20
CA ALA A 12 9.80 -1.58 6.63
C ALA A 12 9.64 -2.70 5.59
N ALA A 13 10.39 -3.79 5.78
CA ALA A 13 10.39 -4.93 4.87
C ALA A 13 8.98 -5.51 4.68
N CYS A 14 8.59 -5.74 3.42
CA CYS A 14 7.29 -6.26 3.01
C CYS A 14 6.09 -5.31 3.24
N GLU A 15 6.31 -4.06 3.66
CA GLU A 15 5.26 -3.02 3.70
C GLU A 15 4.98 -2.45 2.31
N ASP A 16 4.47 -3.31 1.42
CA ASP A 16 4.24 -2.95 0.02
C ASP A 16 2.83 -2.35 -0.18
N GLN A 17 2.74 -1.28 -0.94
CA GLN A 17 1.46 -0.66 -1.33
C GLN A 17 1.18 -0.88 -2.81
N CYS A 18 -0.11 -0.93 -3.14
CA CYS A 18 -0.60 -0.97 -4.50
C CYS A 18 -1.29 0.36 -4.84
N ILE A 19 -0.97 0.89 -6.01
CA ILE A 19 -1.52 2.13 -6.54
C ILE A 19 -2.21 1.83 -7.87
N LEU A 20 -3.51 2.07 -7.91
CA LEU A 20 -4.31 1.94 -9.13
C LEU A 20 -4.43 3.32 -9.76
N GLN A 21 -3.72 3.56 -10.86
CA GLN A 21 -3.77 4.81 -11.61
C GLN A 21 -4.74 4.70 -12.77
N HIS A 22 -5.77 5.53 -12.78
CA HIS A 22 -6.66 5.69 -13.93
C HIS A 22 -6.14 6.77 -14.90
N SER A 23 -6.52 6.65 -16.17
CA SER A 23 -6.11 7.57 -17.25
C SER A 23 -6.55 9.02 -17.02
N ASN A 24 -7.54 9.27 -16.17
CA ASN A 24 -7.96 10.62 -15.75
C ASN A 24 -7.12 11.19 -14.58
N ARG A 25 -5.97 10.59 -14.25
CA ARG A 25 -5.04 11.01 -13.18
C ARG A 25 -5.55 10.78 -11.75
N ILE A 26 -6.69 10.13 -11.59
CA ILE A 26 -7.13 9.62 -10.31
C ILE A 26 -6.30 8.39 -9.97
N CYS A 27 -5.72 8.36 -8.78
CA CYS A 27 -5.09 7.18 -8.23
C CYS A 27 -5.82 6.72 -6.98
N VAL A 28 -5.95 5.41 -6.83
CA VAL A 28 -6.47 4.77 -5.64
C VAL A 28 -5.30 4.06 -4.96
N ILE A 29 -5.06 4.38 -3.68
CA ILE A 29 -4.04 3.75 -2.85
C ILE A 29 -4.70 2.63 -2.06
N THR A 30 -4.08 1.46 -2.10
CA THR A 30 -4.44 0.30 -1.29
C THR A 30 -3.19 -0.45 -0.83
N LEU A 31 -3.35 -1.45 0.02
CA LEU A 31 -2.28 -2.34 0.45
C LEU A 31 -2.03 -3.41 -0.61
N ALA A 32 -0.78 -3.85 -0.75
CA ALA A 32 -0.51 -5.01 -1.58
C ALA A 32 -1.01 -6.29 -0.90
N GLU A 33 -1.37 -7.30 -1.69
CA GLU A 33 -1.92 -8.57 -1.20
C GLU A 33 -0.95 -9.31 -0.27
N THR A 34 0.37 -9.12 -0.45
CA THR A 34 1.39 -9.74 0.40
C THR A 34 1.69 -8.94 1.66
N HIS A 35 1.04 -7.80 1.88
CA HIS A 35 1.34 -6.94 3.02
C HIS A 35 1.07 -7.70 4.35
N PRO A 36 2.01 -7.72 5.32
CA PRO A 36 1.90 -8.52 6.56
C PRO A 36 0.60 -8.30 7.34
N ILE A 37 0.10 -7.06 7.30
CA ILE A 37 -1.17 -6.66 7.90
C ILE A 37 -2.39 -7.44 7.39
N LEU A 38 -2.37 -7.90 6.13
CA LEU A 38 -3.43 -8.69 5.53
C LEU A 38 -3.28 -10.19 5.85
N GLN A 39 -2.04 -10.68 5.87
CA GLN A 39 -1.75 -12.10 6.12
C GLN A 39 -2.09 -12.53 7.55
N ASN A 40 -1.91 -11.63 8.52
CA ASN A 40 -2.09 -11.99 9.92
C ASN A 40 -3.56 -12.03 10.38
N GLY A 41 -4.53 -11.66 9.53
CA GLY A 41 -5.97 -11.67 9.89
C GLY A 41 -6.32 -10.83 11.13
N ARG A 42 -5.44 -9.91 11.52
CA ARG A 42 -5.52 -9.15 12.77
C ARG A 42 -6.46 -7.95 12.61
N THR A 43 -6.97 -7.46 13.73
CA THR A 43 -7.78 -6.24 13.73
C THR A 43 -6.85 -5.04 13.57
N ILE A 44 -7.15 -4.20 12.58
CA ILE A 44 -6.36 -3.02 12.24
C ILE A 44 -7.03 -1.80 12.86
N LYS A 45 -6.24 -0.86 13.38
CA LYS A 45 -6.68 0.47 13.79
C LYS A 45 -5.92 1.47 12.94
N MET A 46 -6.63 2.29 12.18
CA MET A 46 -6.00 3.38 11.44
C MET A 46 -5.96 4.64 12.30
N SER A 47 -4.80 5.29 12.30
CA SER A 47 -4.57 6.58 12.94
C SER A 47 -3.98 7.55 11.92
N GLU A 48 -4.61 8.72 11.77
CA GLU A 48 -4.00 9.81 11.01
C GLU A 48 -2.90 10.44 11.86
N LYS A 49 -1.66 10.42 11.37
CA LYS A 49 -0.51 11.07 12.03
C LYS A 49 -0.24 12.46 11.45
N SER A 50 -0.49 12.65 10.15
CA SER A 50 -0.28 13.91 9.44
C SER A 50 -0.97 13.88 8.07
N LYS A 51 -1.14 15.05 7.46
CA LYS A 51 -1.84 15.31 6.18
C LYS A 51 -1.43 14.44 4.98
N ARG A 52 -0.33 13.69 5.07
CA ARG A 52 0.21 12.79 4.01
C ARG A 52 0.67 11.43 4.53
N LEU A 53 0.43 11.14 5.80
CA LEU A 53 0.93 9.96 6.50
C LEU A 53 -0.19 9.30 7.29
N TRP A 54 -0.48 8.07 6.90
CA TRP A 54 -1.45 7.19 7.56
C TRP A 54 -0.69 6.10 8.27
N ARG A 55 -1.12 5.73 9.47
CA ARG A 55 -0.49 4.64 10.21
C ARG A 55 -1.54 3.63 10.60
N ALA A 56 -1.32 2.39 10.17
CA ALA A 56 -2.17 1.26 10.50
C ALA A 56 -1.50 0.49 11.64
N THR A 57 -2.12 0.50 12.81
CA THR A 57 -1.65 -0.26 13.97
C THR A 57 -2.45 -1.55 14.08
N CYS A 58 -1.75 -2.65 14.21
CA CYS A 58 -2.31 -3.95 14.41
C CYS A 58 -2.63 -4.18 15.90
N THR A 59 -3.60 -5.05 16.23
CA THR A 59 -3.88 -5.42 17.63
C THR A 59 -2.70 -6.08 18.36
N SER A 60 -1.67 -6.52 17.64
CA SER A 60 -0.39 -6.98 18.22
C SER A 60 0.50 -5.85 18.75
N GLY A 61 0.16 -4.58 18.47
CA GLY A 61 1.00 -3.42 18.74
C GLY A 61 1.97 -3.08 17.61
N GLU A 62 2.04 -3.89 16.54
CA GLU A 62 2.84 -3.56 15.36
C GLU A 62 2.23 -2.39 14.58
N GLU A 63 3.06 -1.45 14.17
CA GLU A 63 2.64 -0.27 13.43
C GLU A 63 3.19 -0.33 11.99
N TYR A 64 2.30 -0.24 11.02
CA TYR A 64 2.60 -0.20 9.60
C TYR A 64 2.35 1.20 9.07
N THR A 65 3.30 1.75 8.31
CA THR A 65 3.21 3.16 7.88
C THR A 65 2.87 3.25 6.41
N THR A 66 1.73 3.87 6.12
CA THR A 66 1.28 4.13 4.75
C THR A 66 1.53 5.58 4.36
N TYR A 67 2.16 5.78 3.22
CA TYR A 67 2.55 7.10 2.74
C TYR A 67 1.72 7.45 1.52
N SER A 68 1.41 8.74 1.35
CA SER A 68 0.80 9.20 0.11
C SER A 68 1.73 9.04 -1.11
N CYS A 69 3.04 8.78 -0.90
CA CYS A 69 4.18 8.56 -1.83
C CYS A 69 4.34 9.50 -3.03
N ILE A 70 3.38 10.40 -3.27
CA ILE A 70 3.19 11.11 -4.52
C ILE A 70 2.82 12.54 -4.16
N ARG A 71 3.49 13.52 -4.79
CA ARG A 71 3.08 14.93 -4.78
C ARG A 71 1.71 15.06 -5.45
N SER A 72 0.67 14.79 -4.67
CA SER A 72 -0.72 14.69 -5.13
C SER A 72 -1.63 15.57 -4.28
N ARG A 73 -2.88 15.71 -4.72
CA ARG A 73 -3.97 16.25 -3.92
C ARG A 73 -4.79 15.07 -3.40
N LEU A 74 -4.89 14.93 -2.08
CA LEU A 74 -5.82 13.99 -1.45
C LEU A 74 -7.25 14.40 -1.82
N LEU A 75 -8.00 13.48 -2.42
CA LEU A 75 -9.42 13.70 -2.74
C LEU A 75 -10.30 13.13 -1.63
N GLU A 76 -10.02 11.90 -1.22
CA GLU A 76 -10.83 11.17 -0.26
C GLU A 76 -9.98 10.17 0.52
N VAL A 77 -10.36 9.93 1.77
CA VAL A 77 -9.88 8.81 2.57
C VAL A 77 -11.07 7.96 2.91
N ASN A 78 -10.92 6.64 2.85
CA ASN A 78 -11.96 5.73 3.25
C ASN A 78 -12.02 5.63 4.77
N GLU A 79 -12.76 6.56 5.38
CA GLU A 79 -13.00 6.61 6.83
C GLU A 79 -13.74 5.36 7.32
N VAL A 80 -14.49 4.67 6.45
CA VAL A 80 -15.16 3.40 6.81
C VAL A 80 -14.15 2.34 7.24
N ILE A 81 -12.89 2.43 6.84
CA ILE A 81 -11.85 1.50 7.31
C ILE A 81 -11.49 1.75 8.78
N LEU A 82 -11.64 2.98 9.27
CA LEU A 82 -11.47 3.30 10.70
C LEU A 82 -12.50 2.54 11.55
N GLU A 83 -13.72 2.42 11.04
CA GLU A 83 -14.81 1.69 11.70
C GLU A 83 -14.78 0.18 11.40
N ARG A 84 -14.38 -0.20 10.18
CA ARG A 84 -14.44 -1.57 9.64
C ARG A 84 -13.11 -1.93 8.97
N PRO A 85 -12.06 -2.19 9.75
CA PRO A 85 -10.73 -2.53 9.23
C PRO A 85 -10.71 -3.78 8.35
N LYS A 86 -11.67 -4.68 8.53
CA LYS A 86 -11.83 -5.89 7.70
C LYS A 86 -12.06 -5.60 6.22
N LEU A 87 -12.46 -4.38 5.86
CA LEU A 87 -12.59 -3.96 4.45
C LEU A 87 -11.25 -4.01 3.70
N LEU A 88 -10.13 -3.82 4.39
CA LEU A 88 -8.79 -3.93 3.81
C LEU A 88 -8.42 -5.35 3.38
N LEU A 89 -9.01 -6.38 4.00
CA LEU A 89 -8.76 -7.79 3.68
C LEU A 89 -9.36 -8.24 2.33
N GLY A 90 -10.21 -7.41 1.72
CA GLY A 90 -10.83 -7.70 0.43
C GLY A 90 -10.42 -6.71 -0.65
N LYS A 91 -11.31 -5.75 -0.94
CA LYS A 91 -11.15 -4.72 -1.98
C LYS A 91 -11.21 -3.29 -1.42
N GLY A 92 -10.79 -3.12 -0.17
CA GLY A 92 -10.75 -1.82 0.47
C GLY A 92 -9.67 -0.94 -0.16
N TYR A 93 -9.99 0.33 -0.42
CA TYR A 93 -9.01 1.36 -0.72
C TYR A 93 -8.79 2.22 0.52
N ILE A 94 -7.56 2.68 0.75
CA ILE A 94 -7.23 3.57 1.85
C ILE A 94 -7.59 5.01 1.47
N ALA A 95 -7.15 5.44 0.29
CA ALA A 95 -7.33 6.82 -0.14
C ALA A 95 -7.42 6.94 -1.66
N VAL A 96 -8.11 7.98 -2.11
CA VAL A 96 -8.16 8.41 -3.50
C VAL A 96 -7.41 9.73 -3.61
N ILE A 97 -6.47 9.81 -4.54
CA ILE A 97 -5.62 10.99 -4.77
C ILE A 97 -5.69 11.43 -6.23
N LEU A 98 -5.45 12.71 -6.48
CA LEU A 98 -5.32 13.29 -7.81
C LEU A 98 -3.87 13.67 -8.08
N LEU A 99 -3.29 13.10 -9.14
CA LEU A 99 -1.93 13.43 -9.60
C LEU A 99 -1.86 14.84 -10.19
N LYS A 100 -0.87 15.63 -9.76
CA LYS A 100 -0.55 16.91 -10.39
C LYS A 100 0.14 16.70 -11.73
N ILE A 101 -0.16 17.57 -12.69
CA ILE A 101 0.23 17.45 -14.11
C ILE A 101 1.75 17.44 -14.31
N GLU A 102 2.48 18.10 -13.42
CA GLU A 102 3.93 18.32 -13.56
C GLU A 102 4.78 17.10 -13.18
N SER A 103 4.17 16.03 -12.65
CA SER A 103 4.92 14.96 -11.98
C SER A 103 5.19 13.77 -12.90
N LYS A 104 6.08 13.93 -13.89
CA LYS A 104 6.71 12.78 -14.59
C LYS A 104 7.55 11.91 -13.65
N THR A 105 7.85 12.41 -12.45
CA THR A 105 8.67 11.77 -11.42
C THR A 105 7.95 10.71 -10.59
N VAL A 106 6.64 10.54 -10.77
CA VAL A 106 5.82 9.66 -9.90
C VAL A 106 6.15 8.18 -10.07
N THR A 107 6.63 7.79 -11.26
CA THR A 107 7.02 6.41 -11.53
C THR A 107 8.42 6.06 -11.05
N ASN A 108 9.20 7.01 -10.52
CA ASN A 108 10.52 6.71 -9.98
C ASN A 108 10.37 5.91 -8.69
N GLY A 109 10.55 4.59 -8.78
CA GLY A 109 10.38 3.65 -7.67
C GLY A 109 9.04 2.91 -7.66
N LEU A 110 8.15 3.17 -8.62
CA LEU A 110 6.95 2.35 -8.82
C LEU A 110 7.29 1.16 -9.71
N LEU A 111 7.04 -0.04 -9.19
CA LEU A 111 7.20 -1.30 -9.90
C LEU A 111 5.94 -1.60 -10.72
N SER A 112 6.15 -2.16 -11.92
CA SER A 112 5.11 -2.86 -12.66
C SER A 112 4.70 -4.14 -11.93
N ARG A 113 3.64 -4.78 -12.43
CA ARG A 113 3.19 -6.06 -11.88
C ARG A 113 4.28 -7.12 -11.96
N GLU A 114 4.94 -7.21 -13.11
CA GLU A 114 5.97 -8.20 -13.40
C GLU A 114 7.22 -7.98 -12.52
N GLU A 115 7.61 -6.71 -12.35
CA GLU A 115 8.71 -6.34 -11.46
C GLU A 115 8.39 -6.68 -10.00
N TYR A 116 7.16 -6.40 -9.56
CA TYR A 116 6.71 -6.74 -8.22
C TYR A 116 6.67 -8.25 -7.99
N GLU A 117 6.14 -9.03 -8.93
CA GLU A 117 6.11 -10.49 -8.87
C GLU A 117 7.52 -11.08 -8.81
N SER A 118 8.50 -10.49 -9.50
CA SER A 118 9.91 -10.87 -9.39
C SER A 118 10.48 -10.63 -7.98
N VAL A 119 10.15 -9.50 -7.36
CA VAL A 119 10.55 -9.19 -5.97
C VAL A 119 9.92 -10.17 -5.00
N ILE A 120 8.61 -10.44 -5.13
CA ILE A 120 7.91 -11.39 -4.27
C ILE A 120 8.51 -12.79 -4.40
N SER A 121 8.73 -13.27 -5.63
CA SER A 121 9.34 -14.59 -5.89
C SER A 121 10.72 -14.73 -5.25
N LYS A 122 11.54 -13.66 -5.29
CA LYS A 122 12.84 -13.64 -4.61
C LYS A 122 12.68 -13.75 -3.09
N ARG A 123 11.75 -12.99 -2.49
CA ARG A 123 11.48 -13.04 -1.04
C ARG A 123 11.02 -14.44 -0.58
N THR A 124 10.17 -15.12 -1.35
CA THR A 124 9.77 -16.51 -1.04
C THR A 124 10.92 -17.50 -1.19
N SER A 125 11.81 -17.32 -2.17
CA SER A 125 12.98 -18.20 -2.35
C SER A 125 14.05 -18.05 -1.27
N SER A 126 14.16 -16.90 -0.62
CA SER A 126 15.10 -16.67 0.50
C SER A 126 14.56 -17.19 1.85
N THR A 127 13.31 -17.65 1.89
CA THR A 127 12.71 -18.30 3.07
C THR A 127 12.75 -19.82 2.88
N GLN A 128 13.92 -20.38 2.62
CA GLN A 128 14.13 -21.81 2.91
C GLN A 128 14.56 -21.91 4.38
N PRO A 129 13.85 -22.67 5.24
CA PRO A 129 14.50 -23.19 6.43
C PRO A 129 15.63 -24.10 5.92
N GLU A 130 16.87 -23.81 6.31
CA GLU A 130 17.94 -24.78 6.12
C GLU A 130 17.48 -26.12 6.72
N PRO A 131 17.43 -27.21 5.94
CA PRO A 131 17.26 -28.52 6.53
C PRO A 131 18.54 -28.81 7.32
N CYS A 132 18.38 -29.01 8.63
CA CYS A 132 19.43 -29.51 9.52
C CYS A 132 20.00 -30.85 9.04
#